data_AF-A0A6I2G4G4-F1
#
_entry.id   AF-A0A6I2G4G4-F1
#
_cell.length_a   1.000
_cell.length_b   1.000
_cell.length_c   1.000
_cell.angle_alpha   90.00
_cell.angle_beta   90.00
_cell.angle_gamma   90.00
#
_symmetry.space_group_name_H-M   'P 1'
#
loop_
_entity.id
_entity.type
_entity.pdbx_description
1 polymer ?
#
loop_
_entity_poly.entity_id
_entity_poly.type
_entity_poly.pdbx_seq_one_letter_code
_entity_poly.pdbx_strand_id
1 'polypeptide(L)' 'MLSQCTAAGYATCPLTHITELPRSRSAVRELTGRRELPQVLVRAGSASHAEPPPVPTPRRPPSEILQTIKPETRR' A
#
# COMPACT_ATOMS: atom_id res chain seq x y z
N MET A 1 -1.61 -0.12 9.82
CA MET A 1 -2.86 0.07 9.04
C MET A 1 -3.13 -1.10 8.10
N LEU A 2 -2.42 -1.30 6.96
CA LEU A 2 -2.76 -2.41 6.03
C LEU A 2 -2.66 -3.80 6.68
N SER A 3 -1.52 -4.16 7.29
CA SER A 3 -1.37 -5.47 7.94
C SER A 3 -2.37 -5.68 9.09
N GLN A 4 -2.78 -4.61 9.77
CA GLN A 4 -3.81 -4.67 10.81
C GLN A 4 -5.20 -4.93 10.20
N CYS A 5 -5.55 -4.26 9.10
CA CYS A 5 -6.78 -4.53 8.36
C CYS A 5 -6.82 -5.98 7.86
N THR A 6 -5.72 -6.49 7.29
CA THR A 6 -5.60 -7.87 6.84
C THR A 6 -5.71 -8.86 8.00
N ALA A 7 -5.04 -8.61 9.12
CA ALA A 7 -5.16 -9.43 10.33
C ALA A 7 -6.59 -9.43 10.89
N ALA A 8 -7.32 -8.32 10.73
CA ALA A 8 -8.73 -8.20 11.07
C ALA A 8 -9.69 -8.76 9.98
N GLY A 9 -9.18 -9.40 8.92
CA GLY A 9 -9.98 -10.03 7.86
C GLY A 9 -10.52 -9.09 6.79
N TYR A 10 -10.09 -7.82 6.77
CA TYR A 10 -10.50 -6.87 5.73
C TYR A 10 -9.59 -6.93 4.49
N ALA A 11 -10.22 -6.91 3.32
CA ALA A 11 -9.55 -6.64 2.06
C ALA A 11 -9.19 -5.15 1.94
N THR A 12 -8.06 -4.86 1.30
CA THR A 12 -7.59 -3.48 1.10
C THR A 12 -7.11 -3.23 -0.32
N CYS A 13 -7.35 -2.03 -0.85
CA CYS A 13 -6.86 -1.59 -2.16
C CYS A 13 -6.33 -0.14 -2.07
N PRO A 14 -5.00 0.07 -2.11
CA PRO A 14 -4.41 1.41 -2.12
C PRO A 14 -4.58 2.08 -3.49
N LEU A 15 -4.88 3.37 -3.48
CA LEU A 15 -5.11 4.22 -4.65
C LEU A 15 -4.25 5.49 -4.54
N THR A 16 -3.28 5.65 -5.43
CA THR A 16 -2.36 6.82 -5.48
C THR A 16 -2.72 7.82 -6.58
N HIS A 17 -3.36 7.36 -7.66
CA HIS A 17 -3.74 8.23 -8.79
C HIS A 17 -4.60 9.45 -8.38
N ILE A 18 -5.37 9.33 -7.28
CA ILE A 18 -6.20 10.41 -6.73
C ILE A 18 -5.34 11.50 -6.07
N THR A 19 -4.16 11.14 -5.57
CA THR A 19 -3.24 12.05 -4.89
C THR A 19 -2.11 12.54 -5.79
N GLU A 20 -1.98 12.08 -7.02
CA GLU A 20 -0.90 12.48 -7.94
C GLU A 20 -1.10 13.90 -8.51
N LEU A 21 -2.35 14.34 -8.72
CA LEU A 21 -2.67 15.68 -9.23
C LEU A 21 -3.00 16.68 -8.10
N PRO A 22 -2.48 17.94 -8.14
CA PRO A 22 -2.72 18.93 -7.07
C PRO A 22 -4.21 19.24 -6.82
N ARG A 23 -5.02 19.28 -7.89
CA ARG A 23 -6.47 19.53 -7.80
C ARG A 23 -7.18 18.39 -7.07
N SER A 24 -6.97 17.15 -7.52
CA SER A 24 -7.57 15.96 -6.91
C SER A 24 -7.14 15.79 -5.46
N ARG A 25 -5.86 16.00 -5.17
CA ARG A 25 -5.33 15.98 -3.80
C ARG A 25 -5.99 17.03 -2.90
N SER A 26 -6.28 18.22 -3.43
CA SER A 26 -6.97 19.27 -2.68
C SER A 26 -8.42 18.93 -2.37
N ALA A 27 -9.12 18.27 -3.30
CA ALA A 27 -10.47 17.77 -3.03
C ALA A 27 -10.47 16.73 -1.89
N VAL A 28 -9.51 15.80 -1.87
CA VAL A 28 -9.37 14.83 -0.77
C VAL A 28 -9.08 15.52 0.57
N ARG A 29 -8.23 16.56 0.56
CA ARG A 29 -7.93 17.35 1.77
C ARG A 29 -9.19 18.02 2.33
N GLU A 30 -9.99 18.62 1.47
CA GLU A 30 -11.26 19.25 1.82
C GLU A 30 -12.27 18.23 2.39
N LEU A 31 -12.48 17.11 1.69
CA LEU A 31 -13.39 16.04 2.11
C LEU A 31 -13.02 15.41 3.46
N THR A 32 -11.72 15.37 3.77
CA THR A 32 -11.23 14.80 5.04
C THR A 32 -11.13 15.83 6.16
N GLY A 33 -11.30 17.12 5.88
CA GLY A 33 -11.11 18.21 6.85
C GLY A 33 -9.69 18.33 7.38
N ARG A 34 -8.71 17.69 6.71
CA ARG A 34 -7.32 17.63 7.15
C ARG A 34 -6.50 18.77 6.56
N ARG A 35 -5.41 19.17 7.23
CA ARG A 35 -4.51 20.22 6.74
C ARG A 35 -3.24 19.65 6.13
N GLU A 36 -2.97 18.38 6.40
CA GLU A 36 -1.84 17.61 5.91
C GLU A 36 -1.96 17.29 4.42
N LEU A 37 -0.88 16.77 3.84
CA LEU A 37 -0.82 16.35 2.44
C LEU A 37 -1.27 14.89 2.29
N PRO A 38 -2.43 14.60 1.67
CA PRO A 38 -2.86 13.24 1.38
C PRO A 38 -1.85 12.51 0.48
N GLN A 39 -1.39 11.32 0.90
CA GLN A 39 -0.42 10.50 0.17
C GLN A 39 -1.05 9.29 -0.52
N VAL A 40 -2.06 8.68 0.11
CA VAL A 40 -2.72 7.48 -0.38
C VAL A 40 -4.15 7.43 0.13
N LEU A 41 -5.08 7.01 -0.73
CA LEU A 41 -6.42 6.59 -0.31
C LEU A 41 -6.45 5.07 -0.25
N VAL A 42 -6.99 4.48 0.81
CA VAL A 42 -7.13 3.02 0.92
C VAL A 42 -8.60 2.68 1.00
N ARG A 43 -9.09 1.89 0.03
CA ARG A 43 -10.39 1.20 0.18
C ARG A 43 -10.20 0.03 1.11
N ALA A 44 -11.05 -0.11 2.13
CA ALA A 44 -11.07 -1.24 3.04
C ALA A 44 -12.51 -1.77 3.16
N GLY A 45 -12.67 -3.09 3.18
CA GLY A 45 -13.99 -3.72 3.27
C GLY A 45 -13.93 -5.24 3.25
N SER A 46 -15.09 -5.88 3.34
CA SER A 46 -15.22 -7.34 3.20
C SER A 46 -15.09 -7.75 1.73
N ALA A 47 -14.26 -8.74 1.44
CA ALA A 47 -14.22 -9.35 0.11
C ALA A 47 -15.50 -10.18 -0.12
N SER A 48 -16.00 -10.17 -1.35
CA SER A 48 -17.04 -11.12 -1.76
C SER A 48 -16.46 -12.54 -1.70
N HIS A 49 -17.14 -13.45 -1.00
CA HIS A 49 -16.73 -14.85 -0.90
C HIS A 49 -17.26 -15.71 -2.06
N ALA A 50 -18.05 -15.11 -2.97
CA ALA A 50 -18.65 -15.80 -4.10
C ALA A 50 -17.64 -16.15 -5.21
N GLU A 51 -16.48 -15.49 -5.22
CA GLU A 51 -15.42 -15.72 -6.20
C GLU A 51 -14.16 -16.28 -5.51
N PRO A 52 -13.45 -17.21 -6.15
CA PRO A 52 -12.17 -17.68 -5.64
C PRO A 52 -11.16 -16.52 -5.60
N PRO A 53 -10.21 -16.53 -4.64
CA PRO A 53 -9.19 -15.49 -4.58
C PRO A 53 -8.36 -15.49 -5.87
N PRO A 54 -7.99 -14.30 -6.39
CA PRO A 54 -7.15 -14.22 -7.56
C PRO A 54 -5.77 -14.82 -7.28
N VAL A 55 -5.10 -15.29 -8.34
CA VAL A 55 -3.72 -15.76 -8.24
C VAL A 55 -2.82 -14.63 -7.73
N PRO A 56 -1.95 -14.88 -6.73
CA PRO A 56 -1.01 -13.87 -6.25
C PRO A 56 -0.17 -13.30 -7.39
N THR A 57 -0.08 -11.97 -7.45
CA THR A 57 0.78 -11.33 -8.44
C THR A 57 2.24 -11.75 -8.21
N PRO A 58 3.04 -11.97 -9.26
CA PRO A 58 4.44 -12.38 -9.11
C PRO A 58 5.26 -11.41 -8.25
N ARG A 59 6.26 -11.93 -7.56
CA ARG A 59 7.26 -11.14 -6.80
C ARG A 59 8.65 -11.48 -7.32
N ARG A 60 9.54 -10.50 -7.33
CA ARG A 60 10.95 -10.74 -7.64
C ARG A 60 11.55 -11.65 -6.55
N PRO A 61 12.40 -12.62 -6.92
CA PRO A 61 13.06 -13.48 -5.93
C PRO A 61 13.99 -12.64 -5.02
N PRO A 62 14.25 -13.08 -3.78
CA PRO A 62 15.12 -12.34 -2.86
C PRO A 62 16.53 -12.07 -3.40
N SER A 63 17.09 -13.02 -4.17
CA SER A 63 18.40 -12.88 -4.82
C SER A 63 18.48 -11.69 -5.80
N GLU A 64 17.35 -11.18 -6.27
CA GLU A 64 17.28 -10.03 -7.17
C GLU A 64 17.14 -8.68 -6.45
N ILE A 65 16.82 -8.68 -5.15
CA ILE A 65 16.49 -7.46 -4.39
C ILE A 65 17.29 -7.29 -3.09
N LEU A 66 17.97 -8.34 -2.62
CA LEU A 66 18.75 -8.34 -1.38
C LEU A 66 20.20 -8.75 -1.64
N GLN A 67 21.13 -7.90 -1.21
CA GLN A 67 22.56 -8.21 -1.20
C GLN A 67 23.08 -8.16 0.23
N THR A 68 23.86 -9.17 0.61
CA THR A 68 24.56 -9.17 1.90
C THR A 68 25.97 -8.67 1.68
N ILE A 69 26.30 -7.51 2.25
CA ILE A 69 27.65 -6.95 2.21
C ILE A 69 28.38 -7.42 3.46
N LYS A 70 29.52 -8.10 3.28
CA LYS A 70 30.38 -8.45 4.42
C LYS A 70 31.06 -7.17 4.91
N PRO A 71 30.98 -6.82 6.21
CA PRO A 71 31.70 -5.67 6.72
C PRO A 71 33.20 -5.87 6.53
N GLU A 72 33.90 -4.85 6.01
CA GLU A 72 35.36 -4.87 5.92
C GLU A 72 35.94 -4.95 7.33
N THR A 73 36.76 -5.96 7.58
CA THR A 73 37.54 -6.06 8.82
C THR A 73 38.51 -4.89 8.85
N ARG A 74 38.15 -3.81 9.57
CA ARG A 74 39.05 -2.69 9.85
C ARG A 74 40.27 -3.24 10.62
N ARG A 75 41.41 -3.33 9.93
CA ARG A 75 42.72 -3.55 10.57
C ARG A 75 43.21 -2.26 11.22
#